data_AF-A0A4S8I2C7-F1
#
_entry.id   AF-A0A4S8I2C7-F1
#
_cell.length_a   1.000
_cell.length_b   1.000
_cell.length_c   1.000
_cell.angle_alpha   90.00
_cell.angle_beta   90.00
_cell.angle_gamma   90.00
#
_symmetry.space_group_name_H-M   'P 1'
#
loop_
_entity.id
_entity.type
_entity.pdbx_description
1 polymer ?
#
loop_
_entity_poly.entity_id
_entity_poly.type
_entity_poly.pdbx_seq_one_letter_code
_entity_poly.pdbx_strand_id
1 'polypeptide(L)'
;MKNRIIKLCLLLTVMAFTAEAVEAQAKKPVRKKAVRTAKKSTANRSRNKPTAAVVAPPVDTVKPAPPEAKLDIPPIKKSLRNDNAIERNLVKDRIPLAYEHIREDDAVYIQRVWREIDVHEKMNLPFVYKAEGDLGNQRFIYILLNAIKNDSITAFSPEDDRFTTPLPFQEIVKGLVGQPQVISVPDLAKDPDGSKGLMRDTIIVNEFNPDKIERFWLKEDWVFDKESSRMQVRILGIAPLKTITNDDGSFRDVTPIFWVYYPDLRPIFAKHEVYNGKNFGARQSWEELFESRMFASRIIKSTVNNPNDEFIKMYVKDPILALLEGENMKERIFNYEQDLWSY
;
A
#
# COMPACT_ATOMS: atom_id res chain seq x y z
N MET A 1 -26.52 -7.91 55.86
CA MET A 1 -25.93 -9.27 55.89
C MET A 1 -25.62 -9.88 54.51
N LYS A 2 -25.84 -9.18 53.38
CA LYS A 2 -25.51 -9.69 52.02
C LYS A 2 -24.04 -9.48 51.57
N ASN A 3 -23.36 -8.46 52.07
CA ASN A 3 -22.01 -8.10 51.59
C ASN A 3 -20.86 -8.87 52.28
N ARG A 4 -21.15 -9.70 53.30
CA ARG A 4 -20.15 -10.56 53.95
C ARG A 4 -20.03 -11.93 53.27
N ILE A 5 -21.09 -12.42 52.62
CA ILE A 5 -21.10 -13.70 51.91
C ILE A 5 -20.32 -13.61 50.60
N ILE A 6 -20.42 -12.49 49.89
CA ILE A 6 -19.69 -12.26 48.64
C ILE A 6 -18.16 -12.17 48.89
N LYS A 7 -17.75 -11.56 50.01
CA LYS A 7 -16.33 -11.52 50.41
C LYS A 7 -15.79 -12.88 50.83
N LEU A 8 -16.64 -13.76 51.37
CA LEU A 8 -16.24 -15.13 51.72
C LEU A 8 -16.09 -16.03 50.47
N CYS A 9 -16.99 -15.88 49.49
CA CYS A 9 -16.91 -16.61 48.22
C CYS A 9 -15.70 -16.19 47.37
N LEU A 10 -15.30 -14.91 47.42
CA LEU A 10 -14.14 -14.42 46.67
C LEU A 10 -12.79 -14.81 47.31
N LEU A 11 -12.79 -15.15 48.61
CA LEU A 11 -11.60 -15.63 49.33
C LEU A 11 -11.41 -17.16 49.14
N LEU A 12 -12.50 -17.89 48.92
CA LEU A 12 -12.47 -19.34 48.58
C LEU A 12 -12.02 -19.62 47.14
N THR A 13 -12.28 -18.71 46.18
CA THR A 13 -11.82 -18.88 44.80
C THR A 13 -10.33 -18.55 44.61
N VAL A 14 -9.75 -17.71 45.48
CA VAL A 14 -8.32 -17.34 45.43
C VAL A 14 -7.42 -18.41 46.07
N MET A 15 -7.91 -19.21 47.01
CA MET A 15 -7.15 -20.36 47.56
C MET A 15 -7.12 -21.60 46.64
N ALA A 16 -7.97 -21.67 45.61
CA ALA A 16 -8.02 -22.80 44.68
C ALA A 16 -7.00 -22.74 43.53
N PHE A 17 -6.24 -21.64 43.40
CA PHE A 17 -5.27 -21.44 42.31
C PHE A 17 -3.79 -21.54 42.73
N THR A 18 -3.51 -21.82 44.01
CA THR A 18 -2.14 -22.01 44.52
C THR A 18 -1.99 -23.41 45.12
N ALA A 19 -1.90 -24.42 44.25
CA ALA A 19 -1.40 -25.74 44.61
C ALA A 19 -0.49 -26.21 43.49
N GLU A 20 0.81 -26.00 43.71
CA GLU A 20 1.89 -26.50 42.87
C GLU A 20 1.82 -28.03 42.81
N ALA A 21 1.82 -28.58 41.59
CA ALA A 21 2.03 -30.00 41.39
C ALA A 21 3.51 -30.31 41.60
N VAL A 22 3.78 -31.00 42.71
CA VAL A 22 5.05 -31.64 43.05
C VAL A 22 5.35 -32.72 41.99
N GLU A 23 6.40 -32.51 41.20
CA GLU A 23 6.88 -33.47 40.22
C GLU A 23 7.91 -34.40 40.88
N ALA A 24 7.47 -35.62 41.22
CA ALA A 24 8.30 -36.63 41.88
C ALA A 24 9.30 -37.26 40.89
N GLN A 25 10.59 -37.10 41.17
CA GLN A 25 11.69 -37.77 40.48
C GLN A 25 11.66 -39.29 40.71
N ALA A 26 11.30 -40.06 39.69
CA ALA A 26 11.51 -41.51 39.65
C ALA A 26 12.69 -41.87 38.74
N LYS A 27 13.66 -42.59 39.32
CA LYS A 27 14.95 -42.99 38.72
C LYS A 27 14.77 -43.92 37.51
N LYS A 28 15.47 -43.60 36.41
CA LYS A 28 15.64 -44.44 35.21
C LYS A 28 16.43 -45.73 35.52
N PRO A 29 15.99 -46.93 35.06
CA PRO A 29 16.86 -48.09 35.02
C PRO A 29 17.78 -48.05 33.79
N VAL A 30 19.08 -48.15 34.07
CA VAL A 30 20.18 -48.27 33.12
C VAL A 30 20.14 -49.66 32.47
N ARG A 31 19.92 -49.73 31.15
CA ARG A 31 20.09 -50.98 30.39
C ARG A 31 21.43 -50.97 29.67
N LYS A 32 22.31 -51.88 30.09
CA LYS A 32 23.69 -52.06 29.61
C LYS A 32 23.71 -52.45 28.12
N LYS A 33 24.58 -51.79 27.36
CA LYS A 33 24.95 -52.14 25.98
C LYS A 33 25.75 -53.45 26.00
N ALA A 34 25.28 -54.47 25.29
CA ALA A 34 26.05 -55.68 24.99
C ALA A 34 26.57 -55.60 23.56
N VAL A 35 27.89 -55.49 23.43
CA VAL A 35 28.64 -55.68 22.18
C VAL A 35 28.72 -57.19 21.92
N ARG A 36 28.31 -57.66 20.74
CA ARG A 36 28.75 -58.96 20.23
C ARG A 36 29.04 -58.90 18.74
N THR A 37 30.21 -59.42 18.44
CA THR A 37 30.99 -59.45 17.21
C THR A 37 30.38 -60.35 16.13
N ALA A 38 30.68 -60.00 14.88
CA ALA A 38 30.32 -60.71 13.67
C ALA A 38 30.88 -62.14 13.62
N LYS A 39 30.11 -63.06 13.01
CA LYS A 39 30.64 -64.30 12.42
C LYS A 39 29.90 -64.61 11.11
N LYS A 40 30.65 -64.69 10.02
CA LYS A 40 30.23 -65.21 8.72
C LYS A 40 29.94 -66.71 8.83
N SER A 41 28.85 -67.17 8.22
CA SER A 41 28.76 -68.53 7.68
C SER A 41 27.88 -68.54 6.42
N THR A 42 28.47 -69.10 5.37
CA THR A 42 27.91 -69.31 4.03
C THR A 42 27.08 -70.60 4.03
N ALA A 43 25.85 -70.60 3.50
CA ALA A 43 25.26 -71.78 2.86
C ALA A 43 24.07 -71.43 1.94
N ASN A 44 24.12 -72.07 0.77
CA ASN A 44 23.32 -71.99 -0.45
C ASN A 44 21.79 -72.25 -0.37
N ARG A 45 21.06 -71.45 -1.18
CA ARG A 45 20.12 -71.86 -2.26
C ARG A 45 18.71 -72.37 -1.90
N SER A 46 17.68 -71.57 -2.21
CA SER A 46 16.67 -71.91 -3.22
C SER A 46 15.87 -70.69 -3.67
N ARG A 47 15.73 -70.53 -4.99
CA ARG A 47 14.91 -69.52 -5.67
C ARG A 47 13.43 -69.69 -5.30
N ASN A 48 12.76 -68.59 -4.97
CA ASN A 48 11.38 -68.36 -5.39
C ASN A 48 11.18 -66.85 -5.61
N LYS A 49 10.80 -66.50 -6.84
CA LYS A 49 10.52 -65.16 -7.34
C LYS A 49 9.11 -64.75 -6.89
N PRO A 50 8.88 -63.61 -6.22
CA PRO A 50 7.60 -62.95 -6.24
C PRO A 50 7.58 -61.91 -7.37
N THR A 51 6.51 -61.98 -8.14
CA THR A 51 6.15 -61.14 -9.29
C THR A 51 6.12 -59.66 -8.90
N ALA A 52 6.72 -58.80 -9.72
CA ALA A 52 6.72 -57.36 -9.55
C ALA A 52 5.29 -56.81 -9.70
N ALA A 53 4.71 -56.28 -8.62
CA ALA A 53 3.59 -55.36 -8.71
C ALA A 53 4.15 -53.97 -9.05
N VAL A 54 3.80 -53.49 -10.24
CA VAL A 54 4.11 -52.13 -10.70
C VAL A 54 3.30 -51.16 -9.83
N VAL A 55 3.96 -50.53 -8.86
CA VAL A 55 3.42 -49.37 -8.15
C VAL A 55 3.52 -48.20 -9.13
N ALA A 56 2.38 -47.68 -9.56
CA ALA A 56 2.31 -46.44 -10.32
C ALA A 56 2.99 -45.31 -9.52
N PRO A 57 3.81 -44.44 -10.15
CA PRO A 57 4.45 -43.36 -9.42
C PRO A 57 3.37 -42.44 -8.82
N PRO A 58 3.57 -41.93 -7.60
CA PRO A 58 2.65 -40.96 -7.00
C PRO A 58 2.57 -39.75 -7.91
N VAL A 59 1.37 -39.43 -8.38
CA VAL A 59 1.11 -38.16 -9.06
C VAL A 59 1.29 -37.08 -8.01
N ASP A 60 2.34 -36.26 -8.17
CA ASP A 60 2.51 -35.03 -7.43
C ASP A 60 1.32 -34.11 -7.74
N THR A 61 0.27 -34.21 -6.92
CA THR A 61 -0.80 -33.20 -6.86
C THR A 61 -0.29 -32.02 -6.04
N VAL A 62 0.78 -31.38 -6.50
CA VAL A 62 1.05 -29.99 -6.09
C VAL A 62 -0.03 -29.18 -6.80
N LYS A 63 -1.02 -28.73 -6.02
CA LYS A 63 -2.01 -27.75 -6.48
C LYS A 63 -1.24 -26.62 -7.19
N PRO A 64 -1.55 -26.28 -8.46
CA PRO A 64 -0.87 -25.20 -9.15
C PRO A 64 -0.87 -23.96 -8.25
N ALA A 65 0.30 -23.34 -8.09
CA ALA A 65 0.38 -22.07 -7.37
C ALA A 65 -0.71 -21.14 -7.93
N PRO A 66 -1.49 -20.46 -7.06
CA PRO A 66 -2.52 -19.54 -7.53
C PRO A 66 -1.91 -18.60 -8.56
N PRO A 67 -2.58 -18.34 -9.70
CA PRO A 67 -2.10 -17.38 -10.67
C PRO A 67 -1.77 -16.06 -9.96
N GLU A 68 -0.51 -15.67 -10.02
CA GLU A 68 -0.04 -14.43 -9.40
C GLU A 68 -0.49 -13.26 -10.28
N ALA A 69 -0.98 -12.21 -9.64
CA ALA A 69 -1.29 -10.96 -10.33
C ALA A 69 0.04 -10.37 -10.85
N LYS A 70 0.19 -10.26 -12.17
CA LYS A 70 1.36 -9.67 -12.79
C LYS A 70 1.05 -8.23 -13.16
N LEU A 71 1.94 -7.33 -12.75
CA LEU A 71 1.92 -5.94 -13.19
C LEU A 71 3.03 -5.74 -14.22
N ASP A 72 2.64 -5.63 -15.47
CA ASP A 72 3.54 -5.33 -16.57
C ASP A 72 3.81 -3.82 -16.61
N ILE A 73 4.67 -3.36 -15.70
CA ILE A 73 5.20 -1.99 -15.79
C ILE A 73 6.15 -1.96 -17.00
N PRO A 74 5.92 -1.10 -18.00
CA PRO A 74 6.81 -1.01 -19.15
C PRO A 74 8.24 -0.69 -18.68
N PRO A 75 9.25 -1.43 -19.16
CA PRO A 75 10.63 -1.20 -18.74
C PRO A 75 11.07 0.21 -19.13
N ILE A 76 11.83 0.87 -18.25
CA ILE A 76 12.36 2.21 -18.49
C ILE A 76 13.36 2.15 -19.65
N LYS A 77 12.98 2.70 -20.79
CA LYS A 77 13.83 2.83 -21.98
C LYS A 77 14.56 4.17 -21.95
N LYS A 78 15.65 4.25 -21.17
CA LYS A 78 16.47 5.45 -21.11
C LYS A 78 17.11 5.73 -22.48
N SER A 79 17.07 6.98 -22.94
CA SER A 79 17.76 7.38 -24.17
C SER A 79 19.28 7.24 -24.00
N LEU A 80 19.94 6.62 -24.99
CA LEU A 80 21.41 6.46 -24.99
C LEU A 80 22.13 7.72 -25.51
N ARG A 81 21.39 8.65 -26.10
CA ARG A 81 21.90 9.92 -26.64
C ARG A 81 21.06 11.05 -26.07
N ASN A 82 21.62 12.26 -26.01
CA ASN A 82 20.83 13.43 -25.65
C ASN A 82 19.77 13.69 -26.73
N ASP A 83 18.50 13.46 -26.40
CA ASP A 83 17.36 13.73 -27.26
C ASP A 83 17.00 15.23 -27.31
N ASN A 84 17.50 16.02 -26.35
CA ASN A 84 17.25 17.44 -26.27
C ASN A 84 18.36 18.26 -26.97
N ALA A 85 18.00 19.44 -27.48
CA ALA A 85 18.96 20.40 -28.01
C ALA A 85 19.97 20.93 -26.96
N ILE A 86 19.64 20.75 -25.68
CA ILE A 86 20.47 21.12 -24.52
C ILE A 86 20.59 19.94 -23.57
N GLU A 87 21.68 19.85 -22.81
CA GLU A 87 21.79 18.85 -21.74
C GLU A 87 20.93 19.26 -20.53
N ARG A 88 20.09 18.34 -20.05
CA ARG A 88 19.18 18.56 -18.93
C ARG A 88 19.67 17.81 -17.68
N ASN A 89 20.77 18.28 -17.08
CA ASN A 89 21.35 17.66 -15.88
C ASN A 89 20.90 18.34 -14.58
N LEU A 90 20.41 19.59 -14.66
CA LEU A 90 20.07 20.39 -13.48
C LEU A 90 19.03 19.75 -12.55
N VAL A 91 18.11 18.95 -13.08
CA VAL A 91 17.08 18.26 -12.28
C VAL A 91 17.57 16.90 -11.78
N LYS A 92 18.42 16.21 -12.56
CA LYS A 92 18.89 14.84 -12.25
C LYS A 92 19.72 14.77 -10.96
N ASP A 93 20.47 15.84 -10.67
CA ASP A 93 21.36 15.93 -9.51
C ASP A 93 20.77 16.74 -8.35
N ARG A 94 19.45 17.05 -8.38
CA ARG A 94 18.81 17.78 -7.29
C ARG A 94 18.74 16.95 -6.02
N ILE A 95 19.07 17.60 -4.92
CA ILE A 95 18.90 17.09 -3.56
C ILE A 95 17.88 18.01 -2.89
N PRO A 96 16.76 17.48 -2.35
CA PRO A 96 15.77 18.30 -1.68
C PRO A 96 16.37 18.93 -0.43
N LEU A 97 15.96 20.15 -0.12
CA LEU A 97 16.37 20.82 1.12
C LEU A 97 15.75 20.09 2.32
N ALA A 98 16.55 19.89 3.37
CA ALA A 98 16.03 19.34 4.61
C ALA A 98 14.92 20.25 5.16
N TYR A 99 13.89 19.65 5.75
CA TYR A 99 12.88 20.44 6.44
C TYR A 99 13.49 21.17 7.62
N GLU A 100 12.95 22.35 7.90
CA GLU A 100 13.24 23.04 9.15
C GLU A 100 12.78 22.17 10.33
N HIS A 101 13.55 22.18 11.40
CA HIS A 101 13.19 21.42 12.60
C HIS A 101 12.37 22.30 13.53
N ILE A 102 11.04 22.13 13.51
CA ILE A 102 10.14 22.75 14.48
C ILE A 102 10.21 21.94 15.78
N ARG A 103 10.46 22.62 16.90
CA ARG A 103 10.40 21.99 18.22
C ARG A 103 8.95 21.87 18.67
N GLU A 104 8.65 20.88 19.49
CA GLU A 104 7.30 20.68 20.03
C GLU A 104 6.77 21.92 20.77
N ASP A 105 7.63 22.59 21.54
CA ASP A 105 7.29 23.83 22.27
C ASP A 105 7.00 25.02 21.35
N ASP A 106 7.51 25.01 20.11
CA ASP A 106 7.37 26.11 19.14
C ASP A 106 6.14 25.92 18.23
N ALA A 107 5.64 24.68 18.13
CA ALA A 107 4.43 24.32 17.40
C ALA A 107 3.16 24.67 18.20
N VAL A 108 2.79 25.95 18.22
CA VAL A 108 1.63 26.47 18.99
C VAL A 108 0.30 25.92 18.48
N TYR A 109 0.20 25.69 17.17
CA TYR A 109 -0.99 25.12 16.55
C TYR A 109 -0.57 24.02 15.59
N ILE A 110 -1.20 22.85 15.73
CA ILE A 110 -1.00 21.71 14.83
C ILE A 110 -2.37 21.23 14.39
N GLN A 111 -2.54 21.12 13.08
CA GLN A 111 -3.77 20.69 12.48
C GLN A 111 -3.50 19.67 11.38
N ARG A 112 -4.01 18.45 11.56
CA ARG A 112 -3.85 17.40 10.54
C ARG A 112 -5.05 17.39 9.61
N VAL A 113 -4.75 17.39 8.32
CA VAL A 113 -5.71 17.51 7.24
C VAL A 113 -5.47 16.42 6.20
N TRP A 114 -6.54 15.81 5.72
CA TRP A 114 -6.52 14.94 4.56
C TRP A 114 -7.16 15.67 3.40
N ARG A 115 -6.47 15.70 2.28
CA ARG A 115 -6.90 16.35 1.07
C ARG A 115 -7.03 15.35 -0.06
N GLU A 116 -7.97 15.60 -0.95
CA GLU A 116 -8.11 14.88 -2.20
C GLU A 116 -7.71 15.78 -3.36
N ILE A 117 -6.78 15.30 -4.18
CA ILE A 117 -6.39 15.85 -5.48
C ILE A 117 -7.17 15.07 -6.53
N ASP A 118 -7.99 15.77 -7.31
CA ASP A 118 -8.64 15.20 -8.49
C ASP A 118 -7.83 15.56 -9.74
N VAL A 119 -7.46 14.57 -10.55
CA VAL A 119 -6.65 14.81 -11.77
C VAL A 119 -7.42 15.49 -12.90
N HIS A 120 -8.75 15.52 -12.83
CA HIS A 120 -9.59 16.20 -13.81
C HIS A 120 -9.52 17.72 -13.69
N GLU A 121 -9.02 18.23 -12.57
CA GLU A 121 -8.79 19.66 -12.39
C GLU A 121 -7.68 20.16 -13.31
N LYS A 122 -7.88 21.35 -13.91
CA LYS A 122 -6.94 21.91 -14.88
C LYS A 122 -5.53 22.10 -14.30
N MET A 123 -5.44 22.42 -13.02
CA MET A 123 -4.16 22.58 -12.32
C MET A 123 -3.42 21.24 -12.13
N ASN A 124 -4.16 20.12 -12.11
CA ASN A 124 -3.66 18.78 -11.80
C ASN A 124 -3.41 17.91 -13.05
N LEU A 125 -3.55 18.49 -14.25
CA LEU A 125 -3.19 17.81 -15.51
C LEU A 125 -1.78 17.19 -15.53
N PRO A 126 -0.74 17.73 -14.84
CA PRO A 126 0.56 17.08 -14.80
C PRO A 126 0.55 15.67 -14.22
N PHE A 127 -0.41 15.31 -13.35
CA PHE A 127 -0.51 13.98 -12.74
C PHE A 127 -0.82 12.86 -13.75
N VAL A 128 -1.51 13.21 -14.84
CA VAL A 128 -1.93 12.27 -15.90
C VAL A 128 -1.09 12.40 -17.17
N TYR A 129 0.06 13.08 -17.11
CA TYR A 129 0.88 13.31 -18.30
C TYR A 129 1.40 12.00 -18.91
N LYS A 130 0.85 11.63 -20.07
CA LYS A 130 1.03 10.30 -20.69
C LYS A 130 2.34 10.14 -21.48
N ALA A 131 3.26 11.11 -21.42
CA ALA A 131 4.51 11.02 -22.17
C ALA A 131 5.50 10.05 -21.52
N GLU A 132 6.44 9.57 -22.34
CA GLU A 132 7.59 8.81 -21.89
C GLU A 132 8.83 9.71 -21.88
N GLY A 133 9.72 9.51 -20.92
CA GLY A 133 11.03 10.15 -20.87
C GLY A 133 12.12 9.18 -20.42
N ASP A 134 13.30 9.72 -20.12
CA ASP A 134 14.45 8.93 -19.68
C ASP A 134 14.19 8.07 -18.43
N LEU A 135 13.28 8.52 -17.55
CA LEU A 135 12.86 7.82 -16.33
C LEU A 135 11.59 6.97 -16.53
N GLY A 136 11.18 6.75 -17.78
CA GLY A 136 10.00 5.96 -18.13
C GLY A 136 8.74 6.80 -18.29
N ASN A 137 7.59 6.20 -17.97
CA ASN A 137 6.29 6.85 -18.09
C ASN A 137 6.15 7.98 -17.05
N GLN A 138 5.78 9.18 -17.50
CA GLN A 138 5.75 10.39 -16.66
C GLN A 138 4.47 10.56 -15.85
N ARG A 139 3.46 9.68 -15.98
CA ARG A 139 2.29 9.74 -15.11
C ARG A 139 2.72 9.50 -13.66
N PHE A 140 2.12 10.23 -12.74
CA PHE A 140 2.53 10.24 -11.34
C PHE A 140 2.47 8.84 -10.68
N ILE A 141 1.45 8.03 -11.03
CA ILE A 141 1.35 6.66 -10.53
C ILE A 141 2.53 5.77 -10.94
N TYR A 142 3.05 5.89 -12.16
CA TYR A 142 4.20 5.09 -12.58
C TYR A 142 5.46 5.48 -11.83
N ILE A 143 5.61 6.77 -11.52
CA ILE A 143 6.71 7.25 -10.67
C ILE A 143 6.64 6.59 -9.29
N LEU A 144 5.46 6.59 -8.65
CA LEU A 144 5.27 5.93 -7.35
C LEU A 144 5.55 4.43 -7.41
N LEU A 145 5.04 3.73 -8.42
CA LEU A 145 5.22 2.28 -8.56
C LEU A 145 6.68 1.90 -8.85
N ASN A 146 7.38 2.69 -9.65
CA ASN A 146 8.80 2.51 -9.91
C ASN A 146 9.63 2.78 -8.66
N ALA A 147 9.28 3.81 -7.88
CA ALA A 147 9.94 4.14 -6.63
C ALA A 147 9.83 3.01 -5.60
N ILE A 148 8.64 2.39 -5.48
CA ILE A 148 8.42 1.24 -4.60
C ILE A 148 9.18 0.00 -5.08
N LYS A 149 9.20 -0.24 -6.40
CA LYS A 149 9.82 -1.43 -7.00
C LYS A 149 11.35 -1.37 -7.01
N ASN A 150 11.93 -0.21 -7.33
CA ASN A 150 13.36 -0.06 -7.63
C ASN A 150 14.13 0.68 -6.51
N ASP A 151 13.52 1.67 -5.87
CA ASP A 151 14.20 2.61 -4.96
C ASP A 151 13.96 2.30 -3.48
N SER A 152 13.58 1.05 -3.16
CA SER A 152 13.42 0.51 -1.80
C SER A 152 12.41 1.22 -0.90
N ILE A 153 11.45 1.95 -1.47
CA ILE A 153 10.40 2.61 -0.69
C ILE A 153 9.37 1.62 -0.19
N THR A 154 9.06 1.72 1.09
CA THR A 154 8.00 0.94 1.73
C THR A 154 6.65 1.59 1.50
N ALA A 155 5.72 0.84 0.93
CA ALA A 155 4.31 1.19 0.91
C ALA A 155 3.59 0.59 2.12
N PHE A 156 2.51 1.22 2.55
CA PHE A 156 1.72 0.85 3.72
C PHE A 156 0.26 0.57 3.36
N SER A 157 -0.44 -0.18 4.21
CA SER A 157 -1.85 -0.51 4.01
C SER A 157 -2.72 0.74 3.93
N PRO A 158 -3.77 0.74 3.08
CA PRO A 158 -4.77 1.80 3.06
C PRO A 158 -5.77 1.70 4.21
N GLU A 159 -5.78 0.61 4.99
CA GLU A 159 -6.72 0.41 6.11
C GLU A 159 -6.46 1.39 7.26
N ASP A 160 -5.19 1.73 7.49
CA ASP A 160 -4.78 2.65 8.54
C ASP A 160 -3.97 3.82 7.99
N ASP A 161 -4.30 5.02 8.43
CA ASP A 161 -3.56 6.22 8.01
C ASP A 161 -2.24 6.40 8.79
N ARG A 162 -1.80 5.42 9.59
CA ARG A 162 -0.69 5.56 10.54
C ARG A 162 0.60 4.90 10.09
N PHE A 163 0.67 4.42 8.85
CA PHE A 163 1.85 3.76 8.28
C PHE A 163 2.34 2.58 9.15
N THR A 164 1.43 1.79 9.72
CA THR A 164 1.82 0.72 10.65
C THR A 164 2.10 -0.61 9.95
N THR A 165 1.39 -0.90 8.87
CA THR A 165 1.42 -2.19 8.20
C THR A 165 2.08 -2.06 6.82
N PRO A 166 3.34 -2.50 6.65
CA PRO A 166 4.00 -2.45 5.34
C PRO A 166 3.37 -3.48 4.38
N LEU A 167 3.10 -3.05 3.14
CA LEU A 167 2.58 -3.89 2.08
C LEU A 167 3.70 -4.33 1.13
N PRO A 168 3.86 -5.62 0.84
CA PRO A 168 4.77 -6.06 -0.20
C PRO A 168 4.19 -5.69 -1.58
N PHE A 169 5.08 -5.50 -2.56
CA PHE A 169 4.71 -5.10 -3.92
C PHE A 169 3.62 -5.98 -4.56
N GLN A 170 3.61 -7.28 -4.27
CA GLN A 170 2.60 -8.22 -4.78
C GLN A 170 1.17 -7.89 -4.32
N GLU A 171 0.99 -7.43 -3.08
CA GLU A 171 -0.34 -7.06 -2.58
C GLU A 171 -0.83 -5.75 -3.23
N ILE A 172 0.09 -4.82 -3.48
CA ILE A 172 -0.22 -3.58 -4.23
C ILE A 172 -0.70 -3.92 -5.64
N VAL A 173 -0.04 -4.86 -6.31
CA VAL A 173 -0.43 -5.33 -7.64
C VAL A 173 -1.83 -5.95 -7.62
N LYS A 174 -2.15 -6.76 -6.61
CA LYS A 174 -3.51 -7.30 -6.43
C LYS A 174 -4.56 -6.20 -6.23
N GLY A 175 -4.24 -5.12 -5.52
CA GLY A 175 -5.14 -3.97 -5.40
C GLY A 175 -5.37 -3.23 -6.74
N LEU A 176 -4.31 -3.05 -7.52
CA LEU A 176 -4.33 -2.37 -8.82
C LEU A 176 -5.06 -3.16 -9.91
N VAL A 177 -4.76 -4.45 -10.03
CA VAL A 177 -5.23 -5.30 -11.14
C VAL A 177 -6.45 -6.15 -10.73
N GLY A 178 -6.57 -6.47 -9.44
CA GLY A 178 -7.49 -7.48 -8.94
C GLY A 178 -6.85 -8.86 -8.88
N GLN A 179 -7.54 -9.80 -8.24
CA GLN A 179 -7.12 -11.20 -8.22
C GLN A 179 -7.51 -11.87 -9.54
N PRO A 180 -6.63 -12.71 -10.13
CA PRO A 180 -6.99 -13.50 -11.29
C PRO A 180 -8.18 -14.41 -10.98
N GLN A 181 -9.20 -14.35 -11.83
CA GLN A 181 -10.38 -15.18 -11.69
C GLN A 181 -10.32 -16.35 -12.66
N VAL A 182 -10.63 -17.54 -12.15
CA VAL A 182 -10.81 -18.72 -13.00
C VAL A 182 -12.27 -18.73 -13.43
N ILE A 183 -12.51 -18.53 -14.72
CA ILE A 183 -13.83 -18.74 -15.32
C ILE A 183 -13.80 -19.98 -16.18
N SER A 184 -14.87 -20.77 -16.12
CA SER A 184 -15.04 -21.94 -16.98
C SER A 184 -15.66 -21.48 -18.31
N VAL A 185 -14.89 -21.58 -19.39
CA VAL A 185 -15.30 -21.21 -20.76
C VAL A 185 -15.48 -22.49 -21.57
N PRO A 186 -16.48 -22.60 -22.47
CA PRO A 186 -16.62 -23.77 -23.33
C PRO A 186 -15.36 -24.07 -24.15
N ASP A 187 -14.90 -25.32 -24.13
CA ASP A 187 -13.71 -25.78 -24.85
C ASP A 187 -14.04 -26.07 -26.32
N LEU A 188 -14.10 -25.01 -27.13
CA LEU A 188 -14.36 -25.11 -28.59
C LEU A 188 -13.33 -25.97 -29.34
N ALA A 189 -12.16 -26.25 -28.76
CA ALA A 189 -11.14 -27.09 -29.39
C ALA A 189 -11.45 -28.60 -29.25
N LYS A 190 -12.12 -29.02 -28.18
CA LYS A 190 -12.54 -30.42 -27.95
C LYS A 190 -14.01 -30.66 -28.25
N ASP A 191 -14.81 -29.60 -28.32
CA ASP A 191 -16.23 -29.64 -28.65
C ASP A 191 -16.62 -28.51 -29.61
N PRO A 192 -16.37 -28.68 -30.93
CA PRO A 192 -16.62 -27.65 -31.94
C PRO A 192 -18.11 -27.29 -32.12
N ASP A 193 -19.02 -28.17 -31.70
CA ASP A 193 -20.48 -28.04 -31.86
C ASP A 193 -21.18 -27.72 -30.52
N GLY A 194 -20.41 -27.52 -29.44
CA GLY A 194 -20.90 -27.18 -28.08
C GLY A 194 -21.84 -28.19 -27.43
N SER A 195 -22.05 -29.35 -28.05
CA SER A 195 -23.09 -30.32 -27.69
C SER A 195 -22.73 -31.21 -26.50
N LYS A 196 -21.44 -31.30 -26.13
CA LYS A 196 -20.93 -32.11 -25.01
C LYS A 196 -20.72 -31.31 -23.74
N GLY A 197 -20.89 -29.98 -23.77
CA GLY A 197 -20.80 -29.11 -22.59
C GLY A 197 -19.43 -29.14 -21.90
N LEU A 198 -18.37 -29.48 -22.64
CA LEU A 198 -17.00 -29.51 -22.13
C LEU A 198 -16.54 -28.09 -21.83
N MET A 199 -16.29 -27.81 -20.56
CA MET A 199 -15.77 -26.51 -20.10
C MET A 199 -14.27 -26.63 -19.84
N ARG A 200 -13.53 -25.59 -20.21
CA ARG A 200 -12.12 -25.40 -19.88
C ARG A 200 -11.98 -24.21 -18.94
N ASP A 201 -11.27 -24.43 -17.85
CA ASP A 201 -10.88 -23.37 -16.94
C ASP A 201 -9.88 -22.43 -17.64
N THR A 202 -10.28 -21.17 -17.77
CA THR A 202 -9.45 -20.09 -18.30
C THR A 202 -9.22 -19.07 -17.19
N ILE A 203 -7.96 -18.72 -16.97
CA ILE A 203 -7.57 -17.70 -16.00
C ILE A 203 -7.65 -16.36 -16.70
N ILE A 204 -8.54 -15.49 -16.25
CA ILE A 204 -8.56 -14.08 -16.67
C ILE A 204 -7.75 -13.29 -15.65
N VAL A 205 -6.69 -12.66 -16.15
CA VAL A 205 -5.94 -11.62 -15.42
C VAL A 205 -6.36 -10.31 -16.05
N ASN A 206 -6.90 -9.39 -15.27
CA ASN A 206 -7.16 -8.05 -15.75
C ASN A 206 -5.83 -7.36 -16.07
N GLU A 207 -5.83 -6.40 -17.00
CA GLU A 207 -4.65 -5.58 -17.23
C GLU A 207 -4.66 -4.35 -16.31
N PHE A 208 -3.47 -3.89 -15.93
CA PHE A 208 -3.35 -2.63 -15.21
C PHE A 208 -3.69 -1.46 -16.12
N ASN A 209 -4.76 -0.75 -15.79
CA ASN A 209 -5.11 0.48 -16.47
C ASN A 209 -4.77 1.70 -15.57
N PRO A 210 -3.74 2.50 -15.91
CA PRO A 210 -3.36 3.68 -15.14
C PRO A 210 -4.40 4.81 -15.23
N ASP A 211 -5.29 4.81 -16.23
CA ASP A 211 -6.35 5.81 -16.35
C ASP A 211 -7.46 5.62 -15.28
N LYS A 212 -7.53 4.46 -14.61
CA LYS A 212 -8.46 4.22 -13.48
C LYS A 212 -8.04 4.89 -12.17
N ILE A 213 -6.86 5.52 -12.13
CA ILE A 213 -6.34 6.22 -10.94
C ILE A 213 -6.52 7.71 -11.18
N GLU A 214 -7.66 8.20 -10.73
CA GLU A 214 -8.14 9.54 -11.01
C GLU A 214 -7.95 10.49 -9.82
N ARG A 215 -7.71 9.95 -8.62
CA ARG A 215 -7.61 10.75 -7.39
C ARG A 215 -6.42 10.34 -6.55
N PHE A 216 -5.87 11.30 -5.83
CA PHE A 216 -4.80 11.09 -4.86
C PHE A 216 -5.19 11.72 -3.52
N TRP A 217 -5.01 10.99 -2.43
CA TRP A 217 -5.12 11.55 -1.09
C TRP A 217 -3.76 12.02 -0.61
N LEU A 218 -3.75 13.19 0.00
CA LEU A 218 -2.63 13.73 0.74
C LEU A 218 -2.98 13.75 2.21
N LYS A 219 -2.04 13.32 3.04
CA LYS A 219 -2.09 13.50 4.49
C LYS A 219 -1.06 14.56 4.86
N GLU A 220 -1.51 15.66 5.45
CA GLU A 220 -0.68 16.84 5.72
C GLU A 220 -0.87 17.35 7.15
N ASP A 221 0.19 17.85 7.75
CA ASP A 221 0.18 18.56 9.02
C ASP A 221 0.42 20.05 8.77
N TRP A 222 -0.52 20.86 9.22
CA TRP A 222 -0.47 22.31 9.22
C TRP A 222 0.02 22.75 10.60
N VAL A 223 1.22 23.30 10.66
CA VAL A 223 1.88 23.66 11.91
C VAL A 223 2.15 25.16 11.90
N PHE A 224 1.62 25.89 12.88
CA PHE A 224 2.04 27.26 13.12
C PHE A 224 3.25 27.24 14.05
N ASP A 225 4.39 27.67 13.52
CA ASP A 225 5.62 27.81 14.28
C ASP A 225 5.74 29.23 14.83
N LYS A 226 5.90 29.36 16.15
CA LYS A 226 6.05 30.66 16.81
C LYS A 226 7.40 31.32 16.54
N GLU A 227 8.45 30.56 16.24
CA GLU A 227 9.78 31.12 15.98
C GLU A 227 9.81 31.83 14.64
N SER A 228 9.37 31.15 13.57
CA SER A 228 9.25 31.74 12.24
C SER A 228 8.00 32.62 12.07
N SER A 229 7.03 32.57 13.00
CA SER A 229 5.72 33.24 12.92
C SER A 229 4.99 32.98 11.59
N ARG A 230 5.09 31.76 11.09
CA ARG A 230 4.53 31.35 9.79
C ARG A 230 3.87 29.98 9.89
N MET A 231 2.82 29.78 9.10
CA MET A 231 2.21 28.48 8.93
C MET A 231 3.04 27.62 7.98
N GLN A 232 3.60 26.53 8.49
CA GLN A 232 4.33 25.52 7.73
C GLN A 232 3.42 24.33 7.44
N VAL A 233 3.48 23.82 6.21
CA VAL A 233 2.72 22.63 5.82
C VAL A 233 3.68 21.48 5.56
N ARG A 234 3.46 20.34 6.23
CA ARG A 234 4.26 19.13 6.09
C ARG A 234 3.42 18.02 5.50
N ILE A 235 3.75 17.59 4.30
CA ILE A 235 3.11 16.42 3.70
C ILE A 235 3.72 15.18 4.33
N LEU A 236 2.88 14.34 4.93
CA LEU A 236 3.28 13.08 5.56
C LEU A 236 3.14 11.91 4.59
N GLY A 237 2.06 11.87 3.83
CA GLY A 237 1.77 10.72 2.99
C GLY A 237 0.97 11.04 1.75
N ILE A 238 1.15 10.18 0.75
CA ILE A 238 0.41 10.20 -0.51
C ILE A 238 -0.21 8.81 -0.70
N ALA A 239 -1.50 8.77 -1.06
CA ALA A 239 -2.18 7.54 -1.43
C ALA A 239 -2.85 7.69 -2.80
N PRO A 240 -2.53 6.85 -3.79
CA PRO A 240 -3.32 6.76 -5.01
C PRO A 240 -4.65 6.05 -4.75
N LEU A 241 -5.71 6.54 -5.38
CA LEU A 241 -7.03 5.93 -5.33
C LEU A 241 -7.44 5.37 -6.67
N LYS A 242 -8.01 4.16 -6.63
CA LYS A 242 -8.56 3.47 -7.79
C LYS A 242 -10.07 3.69 -7.85
N THR A 243 -10.55 4.15 -8.99
CA THR A 243 -11.96 4.16 -9.32
C THR A 243 -12.41 2.74 -9.66
N ILE A 244 -13.39 2.24 -8.91
CA ILE A 244 -14.04 0.97 -9.13
C ILE A 244 -15.33 1.25 -9.91
N THR A 245 -15.47 0.59 -11.07
CA THR A 245 -16.67 0.64 -11.90
C THR A 245 -17.46 -0.65 -11.73
N ASN A 246 -18.78 -0.58 -11.85
CA ASN A 246 -19.63 -1.77 -11.98
C ASN A 246 -19.43 -2.43 -13.35
N ASP A 247 -19.95 -3.63 -13.53
CA ASP A 247 -19.93 -4.35 -14.81
C ASP A 247 -20.63 -3.55 -15.93
N ASP A 248 -21.62 -2.74 -15.56
CA ASP A 248 -22.35 -1.83 -16.45
C ASP A 248 -21.56 -0.55 -16.83
N GLY A 249 -20.34 -0.39 -16.30
CA GLY A 249 -19.49 0.80 -16.52
C GLY A 249 -19.86 2.02 -15.67
N SER A 250 -20.89 1.92 -14.82
CA SER A 250 -21.25 2.98 -13.88
C SER A 250 -20.23 3.11 -12.72
N PHE A 251 -20.07 4.33 -12.22
CA PHE A 251 -19.21 4.61 -11.06
C PHE A 251 -19.75 3.90 -9.81
N ARG A 252 -18.88 3.13 -9.13
CA ARG A 252 -19.24 2.43 -7.89
C ARG A 252 -18.66 3.14 -6.68
N ASP A 253 -17.33 3.19 -6.61
CA ASP A 253 -16.63 3.78 -5.47
C ASP A 253 -15.17 4.12 -5.84
N VAL A 254 -14.51 4.87 -4.96
CA VAL A 254 -13.09 5.23 -5.09
C VAL A 254 -12.37 4.77 -3.83
N THR A 255 -11.41 3.87 -3.99
CA THR A 255 -10.74 3.22 -2.85
C THR A 255 -9.23 3.48 -2.87
N PRO A 256 -8.61 3.88 -1.75
CA PRO A 256 -7.16 3.98 -1.64
C PRO A 256 -6.49 2.61 -1.77
N ILE A 257 -5.34 2.57 -2.45
CA ILE A 257 -4.64 1.31 -2.75
C ILE A 257 -3.53 1.07 -1.72
N PHE A 258 -2.73 2.09 -1.43
CA PHE A 258 -1.65 2.05 -0.45
C PHE A 258 -1.28 3.47 -0.03
N TRP A 259 -0.63 3.62 1.12
CA TRP A 259 0.00 4.86 1.56
C TRP A 259 1.50 4.80 1.33
N VAL A 260 2.12 5.91 0.92
CA VAL A 260 3.58 6.08 0.89
C VAL A 260 3.99 7.27 1.72
N TYR A 261 5.06 7.12 2.50
CA TYR A 261 5.60 8.21 3.30
C TYR A 261 6.29 9.23 2.41
N TYR A 262 5.81 10.47 2.43
CA TYR A 262 6.26 11.52 1.51
C TYR A 262 7.71 11.98 1.76
N PRO A 263 8.20 12.14 3.01
CA PRO A 263 9.59 12.50 3.25
C PRO A 263 10.61 11.55 2.59
N ASP A 264 10.31 10.25 2.53
CA ASP A 264 11.16 9.25 1.84
C ASP A 264 11.11 9.39 0.32
N LEU A 265 10.03 9.93 -0.24
CA LEU A 265 9.85 10.18 -1.66
C LEU A 265 10.53 11.45 -2.15
N ARG A 266 10.81 12.42 -1.28
CA ARG A 266 11.38 13.74 -1.68
C ARG A 266 12.64 13.62 -2.54
N PRO A 267 13.65 12.78 -2.21
CA PRO A 267 14.85 12.66 -3.03
C PRO A 267 14.60 12.09 -4.43
N ILE A 268 13.53 11.32 -4.61
CA ILE A 268 13.11 10.78 -5.90
C ILE A 268 12.36 11.85 -6.66
N PHE A 269 11.36 12.47 -6.03
CA PHE A 269 10.56 13.53 -6.64
C PHE A 269 11.37 14.76 -7.06
N ALA A 270 12.47 15.06 -6.38
CA ALA A 270 13.40 16.13 -6.78
C ALA A 270 14.05 15.86 -8.16
N LYS A 271 14.20 14.58 -8.54
CA LYS A 271 14.82 14.14 -9.81
C LYS A 271 13.82 13.95 -10.94
N HIS A 272 12.54 13.79 -10.61
CA HIS A 272 11.48 13.67 -11.61
C HIS A 272 10.92 15.04 -11.97
N GLU A 273 10.94 15.35 -13.26
CA GLU A 273 10.36 16.57 -13.80
C GLU A 273 8.84 16.48 -13.90
N VAL A 274 8.18 17.59 -13.63
CA VAL A 274 6.74 17.79 -13.82
C VAL A 274 6.50 18.37 -15.21
N TYR A 275 5.40 17.96 -15.83
CA TYR A 275 4.92 18.59 -17.05
C TYR A 275 4.49 20.04 -16.80
N ASN A 276 5.11 20.98 -17.51
CA ASN A 276 4.71 22.38 -17.54
C ASN A 276 4.31 22.77 -18.98
N GLY A 277 3.02 23.01 -19.20
CA GLY A 277 2.49 23.39 -20.51
C GLY A 277 2.83 24.82 -20.95
N LYS A 278 3.23 25.71 -20.04
CA LYS A 278 3.59 27.10 -20.36
C LYS A 278 5.06 27.24 -20.72
N ASN A 279 5.95 26.50 -20.05
CA ASN A 279 7.38 26.51 -20.33
C ASN A 279 7.97 25.10 -20.20
N PHE A 280 8.28 24.50 -21.35
CA PHE A 280 8.88 23.16 -21.39
C PHE A 280 10.40 23.15 -21.14
N GLY A 281 11.04 24.33 -21.17
CA GLY A 281 12.47 24.50 -20.94
C GLY A 281 12.84 24.60 -19.46
N ALA A 282 11.98 25.22 -18.64
CA ALA A 282 12.14 25.30 -17.18
C ALA A 282 11.06 24.46 -16.48
N ARG A 283 11.30 23.15 -16.39
CA ARG A 283 10.42 22.24 -15.68
C ARG A 283 10.74 22.26 -14.19
N GLN A 284 9.69 22.31 -13.38
CA GLN A 284 9.78 22.13 -11.94
C GLN A 284 9.86 20.64 -11.62
N SER A 285 10.43 20.29 -10.48
CA SER A 285 10.44 18.91 -9.99
C SER A 285 9.12 18.56 -9.29
N TRP A 286 8.82 17.27 -9.12
CA TRP A 286 7.61 16.84 -8.39
C TRP A 286 7.65 17.31 -6.94
N GLU A 287 8.84 17.32 -6.34
CA GLU A 287 9.03 17.81 -4.97
C GLU A 287 8.67 19.29 -4.89
N GLU A 288 9.21 20.10 -5.80
CA GLU A 288 8.91 21.52 -5.88
C GLU A 288 7.41 21.80 -6.07
N LEU A 289 6.70 21.02 -6.90
CA LEU A 289 5.25 21.15 -7.09
C LEU A 289 4.48 20.91 -5.79
N PHE A 290 4.86 19.90 -5.01
CA PHE A 290 4.20 19.57 -3.74
C PHE A 290 4.54 20.59 -2.64
N GLU A 291 5.81 20.96 -2.50
CA GLU A 291 6.25 21.95 -1.50
C GLU A 291 5.68 23.34 -1.78
N SER A 292 5.64 23.77 -3.05
CA SER A 292 5.01 25.04 -3.44
C SER A 292 3.49 24.97 -3.52
N ARG A 293 2.89 23.80 -3.27
CA ARG A 293 1.46 23.55 -3.30
C ARG A 293 0.81 23.96 -4.62
N MET A 294 1.50 23.77 -5.74
CA MET A 294 1.00 24.08 -7.10
C MET A 294 0.06 22.96 -7.60
N PHE A 295 -0.99 22.68 -6.83
CA PHE A 295 -2.02 21.70 -7.16
C PHE A 295 -3.38 22.13 -6.59
N ALA A 296 -4.45 21.76 -7.28
CA ALA A 296 -5.81 21.92 -6.77
C ALA A 296 -6.17 20.74 -5.87
N SER A 297 -6.79 21.01 -4.72
CA SER A 297 -7.23 19.96 -3.81
C SER A 297 -8.40 20.43 -2.96
N ARG A 298 -9.19 19.47 -2.46
CA ARG A 298 -10.28 19.70 -1.51
C ARG A 298 -10.00 18.98 -0.20
N ILE A 299 -10.39 19.56 0.92
CA ILE A 299 -10.29 18.90 2.23
C ILE A 299 -11.40 17.85 2.34
N ILE A 300 -11.05 16.63 2.76
CA ILE A 300 -11.98 15.51 2.93
C ILE A 300 -12.11 15.04 4.38
N LYS A 301 -11.13 15.37 5.22
CA LYS A 301 -11.10 15.06 6.65
C LYS A 301 -10.12 16.02 7.33
N SER A 302 -10.41 16.36 8.57
CA SER A 302 -9.62 17.29 9.39
C SER A 302 -9.71 16.83 10.85
N THR A 303 -8.68 17.11 11.66
CA THR A 303 -8.73 16.85 13.11
C THR A 303 -9.51 17.89 13.89
N VAL A 304 -9.76 19.09 13.34
CA VAL A 304 -10.52 20.16 13.99
C VAL A 304 -11.96 19.73 14.07
N ASN A 305 -12.51 19.78 15.28
CA ASN A 305 -13.92 19.48 15.56
C ASN A 305 -14.37 18.10 15.04
N ASN A 306 -13.44 17.13 14.99
CA ASN A 306 -13.72 15.78 14.51
C ASN A 306 -13.37 14.71 15.57
N PRO A 307 -14.16 14.63 16.66
CA PRO A 307 -13.90 13.68 17.75
C PRO A 307 -14.02 12.21 17.32
N ASN A 308 -14.79 11.93 16.26
CA ASN A 308 -15.03 10.58 15.77
C ASN A 308 -14.04 10.13 14.67
N ASP A 309 -13.10 10.99 14.28
CA ASP A 309 -12.13 10.72 13.21
C ASP A 309 -12.77 10.35 11.85
N GLU A 310 -13.95 10.91 11.57
CA GLU A 310 -14.76 10.61 10.39
C GLU A 310 -14.36 11.47 9.19
N PHE A 311 -14.59 10.96 7.97
CA PHE A 311 -14.53 11.77 6.75
C PHE A 311 -15.76 12.68 6.64
N ILE A 312 -15.60 13.83 6.00
CA ILE A 312 -16.69 14.81 5.80
C ILE A 312 -17.92 14.16 5.14
N LYS A 313 -17.69 13.26 4.18
CA LYS A 313 -18.75 12.51 3.47
C LYS A 313 -19.61 11.63 4.39
N MET A 314 -19.12 11.23 5.56
CA MET A 314 -19.85 10.34 6.47
C MET A 314 -20.94 11.07 7.24
N TYR A 315 -20.68 12.30 7.67
CA TYR A 315 -21.66 13.11 8.42
C TYR A 315 -22.39 14.15 7.55
N VAL A 316 -21.80 14.60 6.44
CA VAL A 316 -22.47 15.43 5.43
C VAL A 316 -22.76 14.59 4.18
N LYS A 317 -24.01 14.19 4.01
CA LYS A 317 -24.43 13.32 2.89
C LYS A 317 -24.53 14.06 1.56
N ASP A 318 -24.90 15.34 1.58
CA ASP A 318 -25.06 16.14 0.38
C ASP A 318 -23.68 16.52 -0.19
N PRO A 319 -23.36 16.14 -1.45
CA PRO A 319 -22.02 16.37 -2.01
C PRO A 319 -21.61 17.85 -2.05
N ILE A 320 -22.57 18.75 -2.29
CA ILE A 320 -22.34 20.20 -2.36
C ILE A 320 -22.02 20.75 -0.96
N LEU A 321 -22.76 20.33 0.06
CA LEU A 321 -22.51 20.76 1.44
C LEU A 321 -21.20 20.17 1.97
N ALA A 322 -20.84 18.95 1.57
CA ALA A 322 -19.56 18.36 1.92
C ALA A 322 -18.38 19.14 1.32
N LEU A 323 -18.52 19.68 0.10
CA LEU A 323 -17.52 20.56 -0.49
C LEU A 323 -17.43 21.89 0.26
N LEU A 324 -18.57 22.50 0.59
CA LEU A 324 -18.62 23.74 1.36
C LEU A 324 -17.97 23.57 2.75
N GLU A 325 -18.22 22.45 3.42
CA GLU A 325 -17.57 22.16 4.71
C GLU A 325 -16.05 22.03 4.57
N GLY A 326 -15.57 21.42 3.49
CA GLY A 326 -14.14 21.37 3.17
C GLY A 326 -13.51 22.75 2.96
N GLU A 327 -14.22 23.66 2.27
CA GLU A 327 -13.77 25.05 2.10
C GLU A 327 -13.85 25.83 3.42
N ASN A 328 -14.89 25.68 4.23
CA ASN A 328 -14.99 26.28 5.55
C ASN A 328 -13.81 25.86 6.46
N MET A 329 -13.41 24.59 6.41
CA MET A 329 -12.24 24.10 7.15
C MET A 329 -10.94 24.75 6.66
N LYS A 330 -10.79 24.92 5.35
CA LYS A 330 -9.64 25.59 4.74
C LYS A 330 -9.58 27.07 5.13
N GLU A 331 -10.72 27.77 5.10
CA GLU A 331 -10.83 29.16 5.55
C GLU A 331 -10.50 29.31 7.03
N ARG A 332 -10.96 28.40 7.90
CA ARG A 332 -10.61 28.42 9.33
C ARG A 332 -9.11 28.31 9.56
N ILE A 333 -8.43 27.41 8.86
CA ILE A 333 -6.97 27.25 8.98
C ILE A 333 -6.26 28.51 8.48
N PHE A 334 -6.71 29.08 7.36
CA PHE A 334 -6.15 30.32 6.82
C PHE A 334 -6.36 31.52 7.75
N ASN A 335 -7.58 31.69 8.27
CA ASN A 335 -7.92 32.76 9.20
C ASN A 335 -7.17 32.65 10.52
N TYR A 336 -6.87 31.44 11.00
CA TYR A 336 -6.03 31.27 12.19
C TYR A 336 -4.65 31.91 12.03
N GLU A 337 -4.00 31.76 10.88
CA GLU A 337 -2.75 32.46 10.60
C GLU A 337 -3.00 33.96 10.52
N GLN A 338 -3.98 34.41 9.74
CA GLN A 338 -4.30 35.81 9.50
C GLN A 338 -4.61 36.61 10.78
N ASP A 339 -5.38 36.03 11.70
CA ASP A 339 -5.83 36.66 12.94
C ASP A 339 -4.69 36.89 13.95
N LEU A 340 -3.55 36.20 13.78
CA LEU A 340 -2.35 36.42 14.60
C LEU A 340 -1.56 37.68 14.18
N TRP A 341 -1.88 38.27 13.02
CA TRP A 341 -1.24 39.49 12.53
C TRP A 341 -2.09 40.72 12.90
N SER A 342 -1.45 41.71 13.51
CA SER A 342 -2.01 43.06 13.61
C SER A 342 -1.62 43.87 12.37
N TYR A 343 -2.60 44.44 11.67
CA TYR A 343 -2.38 45.28 10.48
C TYR A 343 -2.30 46.77 10.80
#